data_AF-A0A0Q8AU36-F1
#
_entry.id   AF-A0A0Q8AU36-F1
#
_cell.length_a   1.000
_cell.length_b   1.000
_cell.length_c   1.000
_cell.angle_alpha   90.00
_cell.angle_beta   90.00
_cell.angle_gamma   90.00
#
_symmetry.space_group_name_H-M   'P 1'
#
loop_
_entity.id
_entity.type
_entity.pdbx_description
1 polymer ?
#
loop_
_entity_poly.entity_id
_entity_poly.type
_entity_poly.pdbx_seq_one_letter_code
_entity_poly.pdbx_strand_id
1 'polypeptide(L)'
;MAIRSPSPASASSPTAPPSSTRRPTPSPSRPPPAIPANDTDANGDPLAITGVSQFSNGTAVFNAQTNTVTFTPTAGYTGAAGFTYAISDGKGGTASATVALNVTAPPPATQSLFASSATPAIITDNDPSSVELGMKFTASTAGSITGIKFYKGPQNVGTHTGSLWTSTGTLMGTLTFTNETASGWQSANFNTPIQISAGQSYVVSYHTNGFYSANNNYFTAPVTNGPLTAPTNAGVYAYGSSSAFPTSTWNASNYWVDVMFNGQLAA
;
A
#
# COMPACT_ATOMS: atom_id res chain seq x y z
N MET A 1 6.38 -22.55 61.36
CA MET A 1 6.85 -22.55 59.96
C MET A 1 5.60 -22.52 59.09
N ALA A 2 5.15 -21.33 58.69
CA ALA A 2 3.92 -21.19 57.91
C ALA A 2 4.24 -21.47 56.44
N ILE A 3 3.66 -22.54 55.90
CA ILE A 3 3.62 -22.77 54.45
C ILE A 3 2.80 -21.63 53.82
N ARG A 4 3.45 -20.76 53.06
CA ARG A 4 2.73 -19.82 52.20
C ARG A 4 2.08 -20.64 51.08
N SER A 5 0.75 -20.63 51.01
CA SER A 5 0.01 -21.22 49.90
C SER A 5 0.51 -20.64 48.55
N PRO A 6 0.59 -21.44 47.48
CA PRO A 6 0.87 -20.92 46.15
C PRO A 6 -0.21 -19.91 45.75
N SER A 7 0.20 -18.72 45.32
CA SER A 7 -0.69 -17.67 44.83
C SER A 7 -0.96 -17.91 43.34
N PRO A 8 -2.19 -17.71 42.83
CA PRO A 8 -2.47 -17.92 41.42
C PRO A 8 -1.85 -16.81 40.56
N ALA A 9 -1.05 -17.19 39.57
CA ALA A 9 -0.74 -16.32 38.44
C ALA A 9 -2.05 -15.93 37.72
N SER A 10 -2.19 -14.68 37.29
CA SER A 10 -3.34 -14.24 36.49
C SER A 10 -2.89 -13.88 35.08
N ALA A 11 -3.22 -14.72 34.11
CA ALA A 11 -3.14 -14.35 32.69
C ALA A 11 -4.39 -13.57 32.34
N SER A 12 -4.23 -12.29 32.01
CA SER A 12 -5.33 -11.50 31.47
C SER A 12 -5.25 -11.58 29.97
N SER A 13 -6.37 -11.84 29.29
CA SER A 13 -6.38 -11.89 27.83
C SER A 13 -5.76 -10.61 27.26
N PRO A 14 -4.66 -10.71 26.49
CA PRO A 14 -4.13 -9.53 25.84
C PRO A 14 -5.12 -9.10 24.77
N THR A 15 -5.65 -7.89 24.90
CA THR A 15 -6.15 -7.17 23.74
C THR A 15 -4.91 -6.79 22.93
N ALA A 16 -4.47 -7.69 22.06
CA ALA A 16 -3.38 -7.39 21.15
C ALA A 16 -3.76 -6.13 20.35
N PRO A 17 -2.91 -5.08 20.30
CA PRO A 17 -3.10 -4.05 19.29
C PRO A 17 -3.04 -4.74 17.91
N PRO A 18 -3.86 -4.32 16.94
CA PRO A 18 -3.90 -4.95 15.62
C PRO A 18 -2.49 -5.01 15.03
N SER A 19 -1.93 -6.22 14.94
CA SER A 19 -0.58 -6.39 14.41
C SER A 19 -0.62 -6.23 12.89
N SER A 20 0.06 -5.17 12.45
CA SER A 20 0.29 -4.80 11.07
C SER A 20 0.91 -5.93 10.24
N THR A 21 0.36 -6.10 9.05
CA THR A 21 0.90 -6.82 7.89
C THR A 21 2.43 -6.78 7.79
N ARG A 22 3.09 -7.95 7.72
CA ARG A 22 4.42 -8.05 7.12
C ARG A 22 4.49 -9.26 6.18
N ARG A 23 4.68 -8.94 4.90
CA ARG A 23 5.06 -9.80 3.77
C ARG A 23 6.21 -10.76 4.14
N PRO A 24 6.34 -11.95 3.49
CA PRO A 24 7.50 -12.81 3.69
C PRO A 24 8.72 -12.15 3.04
N THR A 25 9.56 -11.52 3.86
CA THR A 25 10.96 -11.23 3.53
C THR A 25 11.83 -11.52 4.74
N PRO A 26 13.01 -12.16 4.56
CA PRO A 26 13.93 -12.40 5.65
C PRO A 26 14.73 -11.12 5.91
N SER A 27 14.34 -10.35 6.93
CA SER A 27 15.27 -9.65 7.85
C SER A 27 14.50 -8.83 8.90
N PRO A 28 15.03 -8.65 10.12
CA PRO A 28 14.27 -8.47 11.35
C PRO A 28 14.26 -7.01 11.85
N SER A 29 13.20 -6.64 12.56
CA SER A 29 13.24 -5.77 13.76
C SER A 29 11.83 -5.34 14.14
N ARG A 30 11.03 -6.29 14.63
CA ARG A 30 9.98 -5.95 15.60
C ARG A 30 10.63 -6.15 16.97
N PRO A 31 10.57 -5.19 17.90
CA PRO A 31 11.01 -5.44 19.28
C PRO A 31 10.24 -6.66 19.80
N PRO A 32 10.88 -7.52 20.62
CA PRO A 32 10.29 -8.78 21.02
C PRO A 32 8.94 -8.51 21.70
N PRO A 33 7.90 -9.33 21.47
CA PRO A 33 6.87 -9.42 22.47
C PRO A 33 7.53 -10.09 23.68
N ALA A 34 8.13 -9.28 24.55
CA ALA A 34 8.12 -9.60 25.97
C ALA A 34 6.66 -9.90 26.36
N ILE A 35 6.49 -10.72 27.39
CA ILE A 35 5.19 -11.06 28.00
C ILE A 35 4.27 -9.84 27.88
N PRO A 36 3.05 -10.00 27.32
CA PRO A 36 2.16 -8.86 27.15
C PRO A 36 2.12 -8.05 28.46
N ALA A 37 2.35 -6.73 28.40
CA ALA A 37 2.52 -5.89 29.60
C ALA A 37 1.28 -5.85 30.54
N ASN A 38 0.23 -6.56 30.16
CA ASN A 38 -1.01 -6.81 30.89
C ASN A 38 -1.01 -8.13 31.69
N ASP A 39 0.02 -8.97 31.59
CA ASP A 39 0.19 -10.14 32.45
C ASP A 39 0.95 -9.72 33.71
N THR A 40 0.28 -9.85 34.85
CA THR A 40 0.81 -9.48 36.15
C THR A 40 0.85 -10.68 37.07
N ASP A 41 1.94 -10.79 37.82
CA ASP A 41 2.01 -11.65 38.98
C ASP A 41 1.79 -10.80 40.24
N ALA A 42 0.92 -11.25 41.14
CA ALA A 42 0.55 -10.50 42.34
C ALA A 42 1.72 -10.32 43.34
N ASN A 43 2.78 -11.13 43.20
CA ASN A 43 3.99 -11.06 44.01
C ASN A 43 5.16 -10.40 43.26
N GLY A 44 4.97 -9.99 42.01
CA GLY A 44 6.02 -9.46 41.14
C GLY A 44 7.03 -10.51 40.67
N ASP A 45 6.68 -11.80 40.73
CA ASP A 45 7.54 -12.87 40.25
C ASP A 45 7.67 -12.84 38.72
N PRO A 46 8.86 -13.15 38.16
CA PRO A 46 9.05 -13.17 36.72
C PRO A 46 8.23 -14.29 36.08
N LEU A 47 7.26 -13.91 35.27
CA LEU A 47 6.46 -14.84 34.49
C LEU A 47 7.28 -15.35 33.28
N ALA A 48 7.03 -16.58 32.85
CA ALA A 48 7.62 -17.14 31.64
C ALA A 48 6.54 -17.84 30.81
N ILE A 49 6.58 -17.67 29.50
CA ILE A 49 5.71 -18.44 28.59
C ILE A 49 6.21 -19.88 28.59
N THR A 50 5.35 -20.83 28.94
CA THR A 50 5.68 -22.26 29.01
C THR A 50 5.28 -23.01 27.76
N GLY A 51 4.38 -22.45 26.95
CA GLY A 51 3.96 -23.06 25.69
C GLY A 51 2.85 -22.30 24.99
N VAL A 52 2.57 -22.75 23.76
CA VAL A 52 1.46 -22.27 22.93
C VAL A 52 0.64 -23.47 22.46
N SER A 53 -0.67 -23.31 22.42
CA SER A 53 -1.64 -24.37 22.12
C SER A 53 -2.91 -23.78 21.49
N GLN A 54 -3.88 -24.63 21.14
CA GLN A 54 -5.19 -24.23 20.62
C GLN A 54 -5.13 -23.25 19.45
N PHE A 55 -4.48 -23.67 18.36
CA PHE A 55 -4.35 -22.84 17.16
C PHE A 55 -5.66 -22.80 16.36
N SER A 56 -6.01 -21.61 15.88
CA SER A 56 -7.08 -21.41 14.89
C SER A 56 -6.49 -20.72 13.67
N ASN A 57 -6.74 -21.30 12.49
CA ASN A 57 -6.38 -20.76 11.18
C ASN A 57 -4.90 -20.37 11.01
N GLY A 58 -4.01 -21.11 11.68
CA GLY A 58 -2.55 -21.00 11.58
C GLY A 58 -1.84 -21.86 12.62
N THR A 59 -0.54 -21.66 12.77
CA THR A 59 0.30 -22.31 13.79
C THR A 59 1.11 -21.28 14.55
N ALA A 60 1.29 -21.47 15.86
CA ALA A 60 2.18 -20.62 16.66
C ALA A 60 3.36 -21.42 17.16
N VAL A 61 4.55 -20.83 17.13
CA VAL A 61 5.79 -21.40 17.66
C VAL A 61 6.36 -20.45 18.71
N PHE A 62 6.57 -20.96 19.92
CA PHE A 62 7.28 -20.22 20.96
C PHE A 62 8.78 -20.49 20.85
N ASN A 63 9.57 -19.42 20.79
CA ASN A 63 11.02 -19.45 20.87
C ASN A 63 11.42 -19.00 22.29
N ALA A 64 11.92 -19.94 23.10
CA ALA A 64 12.31 -19.69 24.48
C ALA A 64 13.58 -18.84 24.60
N GLN A 65 14.48 -18.87 23.61
CA GLN A 65 15.73 -18.10 23.61
C GLN A 65 15.49 -16.60 23.39
N THR A 66 14.53 -16.26 22.52
CA THR A 66 14.14 -14.87 22.26
C THR A 66 12.85 -14.47 22.98
N ASN A 67 12.31 -15.37 23.81
CA ASN A 67 11.01 -15.25 24.48
C ASN A 67 9.90 -14.73 23.55
N THR A 68 9.85 -15.23 22.31
CA THR A 68 8.97 -14.70 21.25
C THR A 68 8.02 -15.78 20.73
N VAL A 69 6.73 -15.46 20.61
CA VAL A 69 5.77 -16.30 19.88
C VAL A 69 5.64 -15.83 18.44
N THR A 70 5.88 -16.72 17.48
CA THR A 70 5.69 -16.48 16.04
C THR A 70 4.45 -17.21 15.57
N PHE A 71 3.43 -16.47 15.12
CA PHE A 71 2.24 -17.03 14.49
C PHE A 71 2.39 -17.02 12.96
N THR A 72 2.15 -18.17 12.34
CA THR A 72 2.12 -18.38 10.89
C THR A 72 0.69 -18.72 10.48
N PRO A 73 -0.05 -17.80 9.85
CA PRO A 73 -1.37 -18.09 9.33
C PRO A 73 -1.35 -19.25 8.32
N THR A 74 -2.44 -19.99 8.21
CA THR A 74 -2.61 -20.95 7.11
C THR A 74 -2.48 -20.21 5.78
N ALA A 75 -1.71 -20.76 4.84
CA ALA A 75 -1.48 -20.13 3.56
C ALA A 75 -2.82 -19.83 2.85
N GLY A 76 -3.00 -18.57 2.42
CA GLY A 76 -4.24 -18.12 1.77
C GLY A 76 -5.42 -17.85 2.71
N TYR A 77 -5.29 -18.08 4.02
CA TYR A 77 -6.35 -17.77 4.96
C TYR A 77 -6.48 -16.27 5.23
N THR A 78 -7.71 -15.79 5.28
CA THR A 78 -8.09 -14.45 5.70
C THR A 78 -9.25 -14.53 6.70
N GLY A 79 -9.24 -13.66 7.70
CA GLY A 79 -10.23 -13.65 8.78
C GLY A 79 -9.64 -13.91 10.16
N ALA A 80 -10.51 -14.26 11.11
CA ALA A 80 -10.15 -14.44 12.51
C ALA A 80 -9.24 -15.66 12.71
N ALA A 81 -8.12 -15.45 13.36
CA ALA A 81 -7.15 -16.47 13.73
C ALA A 81 -6.75 -16.29 15.20
N GLY A 82 -5.97 -17.20 15.74
CA GLY A 82 -5.56 -17.08 17.13
C GLY A 82 -4.89 -18.30 17.70
N PHE A 83 -4.38 -18.14 18.92
CA PHE A 83 -3.75 -19.20 19.69
C PHE A 83 -3.86 -18.91 21.18
N THR A 84 -3.75 -19.93 22.01
CA THR A 84 -3.67 -19.80 23.47
C THR A 84 -2.21 -19.95 23.90
N TYR A 85 -1.73 -19.09 24.81
CA TYR A 85 -0.43 -19.25 25.45
C TYR A 85 -0.60 -19.54 26.93
N ALA A 86 0.34 -20.29 27.49
CA ALA A 86 0.42 -20.58 28.91
C ALA A 86 1.64 -19.87 29.52
N ILE A 87 1.46 -19.35 30.74
CA ILE A 87 2.52 -18.73 31.53
C ILE A 87 2.69 -19.46 32.87
N SER A 88 3.88 -19.38 33.44
CA SER A 88 4.23 -19.89 34.76
C SER A 88 5.08 -18.89 35.53
N ASP A 89 4.90 -18.83 36.84
CA ASP A 89 5.71 -18.04 37.79
C ASP A 89 6.95 -18.81 38.29
N GLY A 90 7.16 -20.06 37.85
CA GLY A 90 8.24 -20.93 38.31
C GLY A 90 8.12 -21.41 39.77
N LYS A 91 7.03 -21.05 40.47
CA LYS A 91 6.72 -21.40 41.86
C LYS A 91 5.40 -22.16 42.02
N GLY A 92 4.80 -22.56 40.90
CA GLY A 92 3.62 -23.42 40.86
C GLY A 92 2.34 -22.70 40.41
N GLY A 93 2.37 -21.37 40.26
CA GLY A 93 1.33 -20.60 39.62
C GLY A 93 1.42 -20.73 38.10
N THR A 94 0.31 -21.13 37.46
CA THR A 94 0.20 -21.17 36.00
C THR A 94 -1.09 -20.49 35.57
N ALA A 95 -1.06 -19.88 34.38
CA ALA A 95 -2.24 -19.27 33.80
C ALA A 95 -2.21 -19.39 32.26
N SER A 96 -3.33 -19.15 31.61
CA SER A 96 -3.43 -19.22 30.15
C SER A 96 -4.31 -18.11 29.60
N ALA A 97 -3.97 -17.60 28.43
CA ALA A 97 -4.73 -16.56 27.76
C ALA A 97 -4.78 -16.80 26.25
N THR A 98 -5.89 -16.39 25.63
CA THR A 98 -6.10 -16.50 24.18
C THR A 98 -5.74 -15.19 23.49
N VAL A 99 -4.94 -15.32 22.43
CA VAL A 99 -4.60 -14.24 21.50
C VAL A 99 -5.52 -14.36 20.30
N ALA A 100 -6.41 -13.39 20.13
CA ALA A 100 -7.17 -13.21 18.90
C ALA A 100 -6.36 -12.38 17.89
N LEU A 101 -6.28 -12.87 16.66
CA LEU A 101 -5.63 -12.26 15.52
C LEU A 101 -6.65 -12.09 14.39
N ASN A 102 -6.42 -11.11 13.52
CA ASN A 102 -7.18 -10.99 12.28
C ASN A 102 -6.20 -10.99 11.11
N VAL A 103 -6.21 -12.07 10.34
CA VAL A 103 -5.35 -12.24 9.17
C VAL A 103 -6.00 -11.49 8.01
N THR A 104 -5.33 -10.46 7.53
CA THR A 104 -5.80 -9.70 6.37
C THR A 104 -5.15 -10.24 5.10
N ALA A 105 -5.90 -10.16 3.99
CA ALA A 105 -5.33 -10.45 2.68
C ALA A 105 -4.11 -9.55 2.44
N PRO A 106 -3.07 -10.03 1.73
CA PRO A 106 -2.05 -9.13 1.21
C PRO A 106 -2.73 -8.00 0.42
N PRO A 107 -2.22 -6.76 0.49
CA PRO A 107 -2.73 -5.72 -0.38
C PRO A 107 -2.60 -6.19 -1.84
N PRO A 108 -3.58 -5.85 -2.70
CA PRO A 108 -3.52 -6.16 -4.11
C PRO A 108 -2.19 -5.69 -4.69
N ALA A 109 -1.62 -6.47 -5.62
CA ALA A 109 -0.46 -6.01 -6.35
C ALA A 109 -0.81 -4.68 -7.05
N THR A 110 0.07 -3.69 -6.94
CA THR A 110 -0.11 -2.40 -7.61
C THR A 110 -0.01 -2.60 -9.11
N GLN A 111 -1.08 -2.21 -9.80
CA GLN A 111 -1.25 -2.30 -11.24
C GLN A 111 -1.15 -0.92 -11.86
N SER A 112 -0.69 -0.90 -13.09
CA SER A 112 -0.45 0.31 -13.88
C SER A 112 -0.70 0.00 -15.35
N LEU A 113 -1.09 1.01 -16.12
CA LEU A 113 -1.41 0.79 -17.52
C LEU A 113 -0.16 0.45 -18.33
N PHE A 114 0.97 1.12 -18.06
CA PHE A 114 2.23 0.93 -18.74
C PHE A 114 3.19 0.04 -17.95
N ALA A 115 3.95 -0.78 -18.67
CA ALA A 115 5.06 -1.54 -18.09
C ALA A 115 6.16 -0.60 -17.58
N SER A 116 6.86 -0.98 -16.52
CA SER A 116 7.98 -0.20 -15.98
C SER A 116 9.17 -0.07 -16.94
N SER A 117 9.27 -0.98 -17.91
CA SER A 117 10.27 -0.94 -18.99
C SER A 117 9.81 -0.12 -20.20
N ALA A 118 8.58 0.39 -20.20
CA ALA A 118 8.07 1.15 -21.34
C ALA A 118 8.74 2.51 -21.41
N THR A 119 9.16 2.90 -22.61
CA THR A 119 9.86 4.15 -22.89
C THR A 119 9.15 4.94 -23.99
N PRO A 120 9.08 6.28 -23.87
CA PRO A 120 8.61 7.16 -24.92
C PRO A 120 9.45 7.08 -26.20
N ALA A 121 8.80 7.32 -27.34
CA ALA A 121 9.47 7.57 -28.62
C ALA A 121 10.05 8.98 -28.65
N ILE A 122 9.33 9.97 -28.11
CA ILE A 122 9.83 11.33 -27.90
C ILE A 122 10.18 11.47 -26.42
N ILE A 123 11.48 11.39 -26.12
CA ILE A 123 11.99 11.47 -24.75
C ILE A 123 11.87 12.90 -24.20
N THR A 124 12.13 13.90 -25.04
CA THR A 124 11.92 15.31 -24.70
C THR A 124 11.25 16.01 -25.88
N ASP A 125 10.06 16.54 -25.65
CA ASP A 125 9.42 17.53 -26.49
C ASP A 125 9.74 18.93 -25.95
N ASN A 126 10.06 19.87 -26.85
CA ASN A 126 10.48 21.22 -26.52
C ASN A 126 9.30 22.18 -26.60
N ASP A 127 8.45 22.15 -25.59
CA ASP A 127 7.42 23.17 -25.38
C ASP A 127 7.88 24.08 -24.23
N PRO A 128 8.18 25.36 -24.44
CA PRO A 128 8.65 26.23 -23.35
C PRO A 128 7.51 26.70 -22.42
N SER A 129 6.26 26.35 -22.71
CA SER A 129 5.10 26.81 -21.95
C SER A 129 4.72 25.84 -20.83
N SER A 130 4.37 26.35 -19.64
CA SER A 130 3.81 25.50 -18.58
C SER A 130 2.54 24.79 -19.05
N VAL A 131 2.50 23.47 -18.87
CA VAL A 131 1.45 22.60 -19.40
C VAL A 131 1.11 21.52 -18.39
N GLU A 132 -0.19 21.24 -18.27
CA GLU A 132 -0.73 20.06 -17.62
C GLU A 132 -0.93 18.98 -18.67
N LEU A 133 -0.37 17.80 -18.44
CA LEU A 133 -0.44 16.66 -19.35
C LEU A 133 -1.03 15.48 -18.62
N GLY A 134 -1.89 14.72 -19.28
CA GLY A 134 -2.62 13.66 -18.62
C GLY A 134 -3.18 12.60 -19.53
N MET A 135 -3.85 11.64 -18.90
CA MET A 135 -4.47 10.50 -19.53
C MET A 135 -5.82 10.21 -18.87
N LYS A 136 -6.85 10.05 -19.70
CA LYS A 136 -8.13 9.47 -19.29
C LYS A 136 -7.96 7.97 -19.07
N PHE A 137 -8.53 7.44 -18.01
CA PHE A 137 -8.55 6.02 -17.76
C PHE A 137 -9.85 5.60 -17.06
N THR A 138 -10.18 4.33 -17.19
CA THR A 138 -11.28 3.66 -16.52
C THR A 138 -10.75 2.42 -15.83
N ALA A 139 -11.29 2.09 -14.65
CA ALA A 139 -10.99 0.82 -13.97
C ALA A 139 -12.21 -0.12 -14.07
N SER A 140 -12.02 -1.37 -14.45
CA SER A 140 -13.10 -2.38 -14.49
C SER A 140 -13.51 -2.89 -13.10
N THR A 141 -12.66 -2.68 -12.09
CA THR A 141 -12.90 -3.03 -10.69
C THR A 141 -12.79 -1.79 -9.81
N ALA A 142 -13.55 -1.73 -8.72
CA ALA A 142 -13.37 -0.71 -7.71
C ALA A 142 -12.01 -0.92 -7.02
N GLY A 143 -11.40 0.16 -6.53
CA GLY A 143 -10.11 0.06 -5.86
C GLY A 143 -9.57 1.41 -5.46
N SER A 144 -8.27 1.44 -5.17
CA SER A 144 -7.61 2.64 -4.66
C SER A 144 -6.42 3.04 -5.51
N ILE A 145 -6.30 4.33 -5.78
CA ILE A 145 -5.13 4.94 -6.40
C ILE A 145 -4.18 5.34 -5.28
N THR A 146 -3.03 4.67 -5.25
CA THR A 146 -1.98 4.87 -4.23
C THR A 146 -0.95 5.90 -4.64
N GLY A 147 -0.89 6.24 -5.93
CA GLY A 147 0.10 7.16 -6.47
C GLY A 147 -0.07 7.40 -7.96
N ILE A 148 0.75 8.32 -8.47
CA ILE A 148 0.85 8.70 -9.87
C ILE A 148 2.27 8.43 -10.33
N LYS A 149 2.41 8.03 -11.60
CA LYS A 149 3.69 7.92 -12.27
C LYS A 149 3.69 8.77 -13.53
N PHE A 150 4.84 9.33 -13.86
CA PHE A 150 5.04 9.91 -15.18
C PHE A 150 6.44 9.61 -15.70
N TYR A 151 6.63 9.63 -17.01
CA TYR A 151 7.95 9.49 -17.60
C TYR A 151 8.62 10.86 -17.74
N LYS A 152 9.83 10.99 -17.20
CA LYS A 152 10.61 12.22 -17.21
C LYS A 152 11.76 12.13 -18.22
N GLY A 153 11.78 13.07 -19.17
CA GLY A 153 12.94 13.33 -20.02
C GLY A 153 14.05 14.11 -19.28
N PRO A 154 15.32 14.03 -19.71
CA PRO A 154 16.46 14.65 -19.04
C PRO A 154 16.42 16.18 -18.98
N GLN A 155 15.65 16.82 -19.87
CA GLN A 155 15.48 18.28 -19.89
C GLN A 155 14.22 18.74 -19.13
N ASN A 156 13.38 17.80 -18.70
CA ASN A 156 12.21 18.11 -17.88
C ASN A 156 12.65 18.33 -16.43
N VAL A 157 13.03 19.57 -16.12
CA VAL A 157 13.56 19.97 -14.82
C VAL A 157 12.60 20.93 -14.12
N GLY A 158 12.67 20.95 -12.79
CA GLY A 158 11.82 21.79 -11.95
C GLY A 158 10.89 20.95 -11.10
N THR A 159 9.87 21.61 -10.55
CA THR A 159 8.87 20.96 -9.71
C THR A 159 7.77 20.37 -10.58
N HIS A 160 7.51 19.08 -10.40
CA HIS A 160 6.36 18.40 -11.00
C HIS A 160 5.31 18.13 -9.94
N THR A 161 4.06 18.36 -10.30
CA THR A 161 2.90 18.03 -9.45
C THR A 161 1.98 17.10 -10.21
N GLY A 162 1.52 16.04 -9.56
CA GLY A 162 0.56 15.09 -10.12
C GLY A 162 -0.82 15.35 -9.56
N SER A 163 -1.85 15.27 -10.40
CA SER A 163 -3.22 15.52 -10.03
C SER A 163 -4.13 14.38 -10.51
N LEU A 164 -5.10 14.01 -9.69
CA LEU A 164 -6.13 13.03 -10.03
C LEU A 164 -7.49 13.72 -10.03
N TRP A 165 -8.25 13.53 -11.10
CA TRP A 165 -9.51 14.20 -11.34
C TRP A 165 -10.62 13.21 -11.68
N THR A 166 -11.85 13.60 -11.41
CA THR A 166 -13.03 12.99 -12.03
C THR A 166 -13.12 13.38 -13.50
N SER A 167 -13.92 12.64 -14.29
CA SER A 167 -14.25 13.01 -15.67
C SER A 167 -14.92 14.38 -15.83
N THR A 168 -15.49 14.94 -14.74
CA THR A 168 -16.11 16.27 -14.70
C THR A 168 -15.15 17.39 -14.27
N GLY A 169 -13.89 17.08 -13.97
CA GLY A 169 -12.89 18.07 -13.56
C GLY A 169 -12.85 18.39 -12.07
N THR A 170 -13.45 17.55 -11.22
CA THR A 170 -13.30 17.68 -9.76
C THR A 170 -11.97 17.08 -9.32
N LEU A 171 -11.14 17.87 -8.64
CA LEU A 171 -9.87 17.40 -8.09
C LEU A 171 -10.12 16.43 -6.93
N MET A 172 -9.66 15.20 -7.06
CA MET A 172 -9.75 14.17 -6.01
C MET A 172 -8.52 14.16 -5.11
N GLY A 173 -7.37 14.54 -5.65
CA GLY A 173 -6.14 14.69 -4.90
C GLY A 173 -4.98 15.16 -5.77
N THR A 174 -3.97 15.72 -5.11
CA THR A 174 -2.74 16.17 -5.74
C THR A 174 -1.54 15.67 -4.94
N LEU A 175 -0.40 15.52 -5.60
CA LEU A 175 0.87 15.14 -5.00
C LEU A 175 2.01 15.89 -5.68
N THR A 176 3.15 16.00 -5.00
CA THR A 176 4.37 16.59 -5.55
C THR A 176 5.41 15.50 -5.70
N PHE A 177 6.04 15.43 -6.87
CA PHE A 177 7.15 14.51 -7.09
C PHE A 177 8.40 15.05 -6.39
N THR A 178 9.02 14.20 -5.57
CA THR A 178 10.23 14.53 -4.80
C THR A 178 11.27 13.44 -5.05
N ASN A 179 12.56 13.79 -4.91
CA ASN A 179 13.68 12.87 -5.16
C ASN A 179 13.66 12.20 -6.55
N GLU A 180 13.31 12.96 -7.58
CA GLU A 180 13.25 12.46 -8.95
C GLU A 180 14.63 12.10 -9.51
N THR A 181 14.67 11.12 -10.41
CA THR A 181 15.88 10.82 -11.18
C THR A 181 16.05 11.82 -12.33
N ALA A 182 17.23 11.76 -12.97
CA ALA A 182 17.53 12.58 -14.15
C ALA A 182 16.61 12.25 -15.34
N SER A 183 16.28 10.97 -15.55
CA SER A 183 15.30 10.54 -16.55
C SER A 183 14.68 9.19 -16.18
N GLY A 184 13.57 8.86 -16.84
CA GLY A 184 12.83 7.61 -16.65
C GLY A 184 11.54 7.80 -15.86
N TRP A 185 10.95 6.68 -15.46
CA TRP A 185 9.72 6.68 -14.66
C TRP A 185 9.94 7.29 -13.28
N GLN A 186 9.20 8.37 -13.01
CA GLN A 186 9.05 8.94 -11.68
C GLN A 186 7.75 8.43 -11.09
N SER A 187 7.78 8.16 -9.79
CA SER A 187 6.60 7.72 -9.04
C SER A 187 6.48 8.54 -7.77
N ALA A 188 5.27 8.94 -7.44
CA ALA A 188 4.95 9.55 -6.16
C ALA A 188 3.64 8.98 -5.64
N ASN A 189 3.56 8.87 -4.32
CA ASN A 189 2.42 8.27 -3.62
C ASN A 189 1.56 9.36 -2.97
N PHE A 190 0.26 9.12 -2.91
CA PHE A 190 -0.63 9.94 -2.10
C PHE A 190 -0.45 9.61 -0.61
N ASN A 191 -0.58 10.62 0.25
CA ASN A 191 -0.60 10.42 1.71
C ASN A 191 -1.77 9.52 2.14
N THR A 192 -2.90 9.65 1.45
CA THR A 192 -4.11 8.83 1.65
C THR A 192 -4.53 8.23 0.30
N PRO A 193 -4.65 6.89 0.18
CA PRO A 193 -5.10 6.26 -1.05
C PRO A 193 -6.51 6.74 -1.46
N ILE A 194 -6.66 7.14 -2.73
CA ILE A 194 -7.90 7.70 -3.25
C ILE A 194 -8.77 6.57 -3.81
N GLN A 195 -9.99 6.41 -3.31
CA GLN A 195 -10.90 5.37 -3.79
C GLN A 195 -11.54 5.75 -5.13
N ILE A 196 -11.58 4.79 -6.04
CA ILE A 196 -12.26 4.90 -7.34
C ILE A 196 -13.28 3.78 -7.52
N SER A 197 -14.35 4.08 -8.25
CA SER A 197 -15.43 3.13 -8.55
C SER A 197 -15.18 2.43 -9.88
N ALA A 198 -15.64 1.17 -9.98
CA ALA A 198 -15.62 0.41 -11.23
C ALA A 198 -16.44 1.12 -12.31
N GLY A 199 -15.97 1.06 -13.56
CA GLY A 199 -16.67 1.58 -14.75
C GLY A 199 -16.64 3.10 -14.91
N GLN A 200 -16.12 3.84 -13.93
CA GLN A 200 -16.07 5.31 -13.99
C GLN A 200 -14.80 5.80 -14.70
N SER A 201 -14.96 6.87 -15.48
CA SER A 201 -13.86 7.58 -16.14
C SER A 201 -13.23 8.60 -15.22
N TYR A 202 -11.91 8.54 -15.13
CA TYR A 202 -11.04 9.44 -14.37
C TYR A 202 -9.96 10.01 -15.26
N VAL A 203 -9.32 11.08 -14.81
CA VAL A 203 -8.18 11.70 -15.48
C VAL A 203 -7.03 11.80 -14.51
N VAL A 204 -5.88 11.22 -14.87
CA VAL A 204 -4.62 11.45 -14.17
C VAL A 204 -3.81 12.46 -14.97
N SER A 205 -3.17 13.41 -14.30
CA SER A 205 -2.34 14.40 -14.95
C SER A 205 -1.11 14.76 -14.13
N TYR A 206 -0.14 15.41 -14.77
CA TYR A 206 0.94 16.10 -14.10
C TYR A 206 1.21 17.46 -14.75
N HIS A 207 1.61 18.42 -13.93
CA HIS A 207 2.03 19.75 -14.34
C HIS A 207 3.55 19.80 -14.52
N THR A 208 4.00 20.43 -15.61
CA THR A 208 5.41 20.74 -15.88
C THR A 208 5.56 22.17 -16.40
N ASN A 209 6.77 22.71 -16.27
CA ASN A 209 7.17 24.02 -16.77
C ASN A 209 7.69 24.02 -18.22
N GLY A 210 7.43 22.95 -18.97
CA GLY A 210 7.52 23.02 -20.43
C GLY A 210 7.89 21.69 -21.10
N PHE A 211 8.97 21.06 -20.65
CA PHE A 211 9.43 19.85 -21.33
C PHE A 211 8.61 18.63 -20.90
N TYR A 212 8.30 17.76 -21.85
CA TYR A 212 7.59 16.52 -21.56
C TYR A 212 7.99 15.38 -22.48
N SER A 213 7.58 14.17 -22.14
CA SER A 213 7.77 13.01 -23.00
C SER A 213 6.45 12.62 -23.65
N ALA A 214 6.47 12.24 -24.93
CA ALA A 214 5.26 11.95 -25.68
C ALA A 214 5.42 10.85 -26.73
N ASN A 215 4.30 10.22 -27.07
CA ASN A 215 4.15 9.44 -28.30
C ASN A 215 2.91 9.90 -29.04
N ASN A 216 3.09 10.32 -30.28
CA ASN A 216 1.98 10.67 -31.17
C ASN A 216 1.29 9.39 -31.68
N ASN A 217 -0.01 9.45 -31.97
CA ASN A 217 -0.80 8.33 -32.50
C ASN A 217 -0.82 7.08 -31.62
N TYR A 218 -0.63 7.21 -30.31
CA TYR A 218 -0.56 6.07 -29.38
C TYR A 218 -1.95 5.53 -29.03
N PHE A 219 -2.88 6.40 -28.62
CA PHE A 219 -4.24 6.03 -28.25
C PHE A 219 -5.21 6.01 -29.45
N THR A 220 -4.74 5.48 -30.59
CA THR A 220 -5.59 5.23 -31.77
C THR A 220 -6.56 4.07 -31.55
N ALA A 221 -6.22 3.17 -30.62
CA ALA A 221 -7.06 2.11 -30.09
C ALA A 221 -7.08 2.18 -28.55
N PRO A 222 -8.09 1.62 -27.86
CA PRO A 222 -8.06 1.53 -26.42
C PRO A 222 -6.89 0.63 -25.97
N VAL A 223 -6.20 1.05 -24.91
CA VAL A 223 -5.11 0.30 -24.30
C VAL A 223 -5.61 -0.24 -22.97
N THR A 224 -5.55 -1.55 -22.78
CA THR A 224 -6.01 -2.21 -21.55
C THR A 224 -4.87 -3.03 -20.96
N ASN A 225 -4.64 -2.87 -19.66
CA ASN A 225 -3.71 -3.70 -18.90
C ASN A 225 -4.32 -4.03 -17.53
N GLY A 226 -4.64 -5.31 -17.31
CA GLY A 226 -5.39 -5.76 -16.15
C GLY A 226 -6.73 -5.02 -16.02
N PRO A 227 -7.05 -4.41 -14.86
CA PRO A 227 -8.29 -3.69 -14.65
C PRO A 227 -8.29 -2.28 -15.23
N LEU A 228 -7.14 -1.75 -15.68
CA LEU A 228 -7.04 -0.39 -16.19
C LEU A 228 -7.20 -0.36 -17.71
N THR A 229 -8.01 0.57 -18.20
CA THR A 229 -8.18 0.83 -19.63
C THR A 229 -8.09 2.32 -19.91
N ALA A 230 -7.23 2.73 -20.85
CA ALA A 230 -7.26 4.04 -21.45
C ALA A 230 -8.09 3.98 -22.75
N PRO A 231 -9.15 4.78 -22.89
CA PRO A 231 -9.96 4.80 -24.11
C PRO A 231 -9.20 5.40 -25.31
N THR A 232 -9.79 5.32 -26.49
CA THR A 232 -9.30 6.06 -27.67
C THR A 232 -9.24 7.56 -27.36
N ASN A 233 -8.20 8.26 -27.81
CA ASN A 233 -7.95 9.66 -27.47
C ASN A 233 -7.89 9.93 -25.95
N ALA A 234 -7.29 9.00 -25.19
CA ALA A 234 -7.13 9.16 -23.75
C ALA A 234 -6.21 10.33 -23.37
N GLY A 235 -5.20 10.63 -24.18
CA GLY A 235 -4.26 11.72 -23.92
C GLY A 235 -4.92 13.08 -23.90
N VAL A 236 -4.76 13.79 -22.80
CA VAL A 236 -5.29 15.13 -22.60
C VAL A 236 -4.21 16.10 -22.15
N TYR A 237 -4.38 17.38 -22.47
CA TYR A 237 -3.53 18.45 -22.00
C TYR A 237 -4.31 19.74 -21.73
N ALA A 238 -3.71 20.66 -20.98
CA ALA A 238 -4.14 22.04 -20.82
C ALA A 238 -2.94 22.96 -20.59
N TYR A 239 -2.93 24.12 -21.23
CA TYR A 239 -1.93 25.15 -20.97
C TYR A 239 -2.33 25.98 -19.75
N GLY A 240 -1.37 26.26 -18.87
CA GLY A 240 -1.61 27.03 -17.66
C GLY A 240 -0.37 27.12 -16.78
N SER A 241 -0.21 28.27 -16.12
CA SER A 241 0.85 28.49 -15.13
C SER A 241 0.66 27.71 -13.83
N SER A 242 -0.54 27.15 -13.61
CA SER A 242 -0.88 26.28 -12.49
C SER A 242 -1.61 25.03 -12.96
N SER A 243 -1.67 24.02 -12.09
CA SER A 243 -2.40 22.78 -12.41
C SER A 243 -3.87 23.07 -12.71
N ALA A 244 -4.34 22.60 -13.85
CA ALA A 244 -5.69 22.83 -14.37
C ALA A 244 -6.23 21.55 -15.00
N PHE A 245 -7.54 21.34 -14.95
CA PHE A 245 -8.13 20.12 -15.51
C PHE A 245 -7.92 20.03 -17.04
N PRO A 246 -7.20 19.00 -17.53
CA PRO A 246 -6.87 18.91 -18.95
C PRO A 246 -8.05 18.37 -19.77
N THR A 247 -8.50 19.16 -20.74
CA THR A 247 -9.65 18.85 -21.61
C THR A 247 -9.28 18.76 -23.09
N SER A 248 -8.17 19.37 -23.51
CA SER A 248 -7.73 19.38 -24.91
C SER A 248 -7.05 18.06 -25.25
N THR A 249 -7.20 17.59 -26.50
CA THR A 249 -6.56 16.37 -26.99
C THR A 249 -5.78 16.69 -28.26
N TRP A 250 -4.56 16.17 -28.39
CA TRP A 250 -3.75 16.33 -29.59
C TRP A 250 -3.34 14.97 -30.12
N ASN A 251 -3.65 14.69 -31.38
CA ASN A 251 -3.14 13.56 -32.17
C ASN A 251 -3.09 12.18 -31.45
N ALA A 252 -4.11 11.88 -30.64
CA ALA A 252 -4.16 10.68 -29.79
C ALA A 252 -2.87 10.43 -28.98
N SER A 253 -2.21 11.50 -28.53
CA SER A 253 -0.89 11.44 -27.91
C SER A 253 -0.90 10.74 -26.57
N ASN A 254 0.17 10.01 -26.25
CA ASN A 254 0.42 9.51 -24.91
C ASN A 254 1.51 10.34 -24.25
N TYR A 255 1.16 11.07 -23.19
CA TYR A 255 2.08 11.88 -22.39
C TYR A 255 2.76 11.10 -21.26
N TRP A 256 2.67 9.76 -21.29
CA TRP A 256 3.33 8.84 -20.37
C TRP A 256 3.02 9.09 -18.90
N VAL A 257 1.76 9.41 -18.62
CA VAL A 257 1.20 9.57 -17.28
C VAL A 257 0.41 8.32 -16.92
N ASP A 258 0.60 7.80 -15.72
CA ASP A 258 -0.02 6.56 -15.29
C ASP A 258 -0.40 6.62 -13.81
N VAL A 259 -1.21 5.65 -13.39
CA VAL A 259 -1.65 5.49 -12.00
C VAL A 259 -1.05 4.23 -11.37
N MET A 260 -0.96 4.27 -10.05
CA MET A 260 -0.64 3.11 -9.21
C MET A 260 -1.93 2.61 -8.56
N PHE A 261 -2.61 1.68 -9.23
CA PHE A 261 -3.93 1.18 -8.85
C PHE A 261 -3.85 -0.13 -8.07
N ASN A 262 -4.51 -0.17 -6.91
CA ASN A 262 -4.73 -1.37 -6.12
C ASN A 262 -6.22 -1.74 -6.21
N GLY A 263 -6.55 -2.72 -7.04
CA GLY A 263 -7.93 -3.19 -7.21
C GLY A 263 -8.42 -3.96 -6.01
N GLN A 264 -9.62 -3.67 -5.52
CA GLN A 264 -10.22 -4.43 -4.44
C GLN A 264 -10.46 -5.87 -4.93
N LEU A 265 -10.00 -6.86 -4.16
CA LEU A 265 -10.32 -8.25 -4.45
C LEU A 265 -11.83 -8.43 -4.34
N ALA A 266 -12.44 -9.09 -5.34
CA ALA A 266 -13.82 -9.50 -5.22
C ALA A 266 -13.95 -10.43 -4.01
N ALA A 267 -14.93 -10.14 -3.15
CA ALA A 267 -15.26 -10.95 -1.99
C ALA A 267 -15.87 -12.29 -2.41
#